data_AF-A0A3C1XEF5-F1
#
_entry.id   AF-A0A3C1XEF5-F1
#
_cell.length_a   1.000
_cell.length_b   1.000
_cell.length_c   1.000
_cell.angle_alpha   90.00
_cell.angle_beta   90.00
_cell.angle_gamma   90.00
#
_symmetry.space_group_name_H-M   'P 1'
#
loop_
_entity.id
_entity.type
_entity.pdbx_description
1 polymer ?
#
loop_
_entity_poly.entity_id
_entity_poly.type
_entity_poly.pdbx_seq_one_letter_code
_entity_poly.pdbx_strand_id
1 'polypeptide(L)' 'VKKAGLVQISDPAVLLPIIHEVFAKNEQSVADYRGGKENAAKALVGQLMKATKGQANPTVAQKLLYQELDKD' A
#
# COMPACT_ATOMS: atom_id res chain seq x y z
N VAL A 1 -0.35 -29.64 -8.36
CA VAL A 1 0.05 -28.50 -7.50
C VAL A 1 -1.18 -27.62 -7.28
N LYS A 2 -1.86 -27.76 -6.13
CA LYS A 2 -3.03 -26.92 -5.81
C LYS A 2 -2.50 -25.52 -5.50
N LYS A 3 -2.54 -24.61 -6.48
CA LYS A 3 -2.30 -23.18 -6.27
C LYS A 3 -3.25 -22.75 -5.16
N ALA A 4 -2.70 -22.41 -3.99
CA ALA A 4 -3.49 -21.84 -2.91
C ALA A 4 -4.15 -20.59 -3.49
N GLY A 5 -5.44 -20.67 -3.80
CA GLY A 5 -6.26 -19.56 -4.25
C GLY A 5 -6.45 -18.61 -3.09
N LEU A 6 -5.38 -17.93 -2.68
CA LEU A 6 -5.46 -16.76 -1.83
C LEU A 6 -6.26 -15.75 -2.63
N VAL A 7 -7.53 -15.58 -2.26
CA VAL A 7 -8.38 -14.53 -2.77
C VAL A 7 -7.66 -13.23 -2.50
N GLN A 8 -7.18 -12.59 -3.56
CA GLN A 8 -6.49 -11.32 -3.44
C GLN A 8 -7.52 -10.23 -3.19
N ILE A 9 -7.25 -9.37 -2.21
CA ILE A 9 -8.05 -8.19 -1.91
C ILE A 9 -7.67 -7.12 -2.96
N SER A 10 -8.62 -6.80 -3.82
CA SER A 10 -8.50 -5.77 -4.86
C SER A 10 -9.53 -4.65 -4.69
N ASP A 11 -10.44 -4.76 -3.72
CA ASP A 11 -11.48 -3.77 -3.49
C ASP A 11 -10.88 -2.49 -2.86
N PRO A 12 -10.97 -1.33 -3.54
CA PRO A 12 -10.51 -0.07 -2.97
C PRO A 12 -11.18 0.28 -1.65
N ALA A 13 -12.46 -0.08 -1.45
CA ALA A 13 -13.17 0.20 -0.20
C ALA A 13 -12.53 -0.49 1.00
N VAL A 14 -11.84 -1.62 0.78
CA VAL A 14 -11.10 -2.34 1.81
C VAL A 14 -9.65 -1.84 1.92
N LEU A 15 -9.02 -1.52 0.79
CA LEU A 15 -7.61 -1.13 0.76
C LEU A 15 -7.36 0.30 1.21
N LEU A 16 -8.26 1.25 0.90
CA LEU A 16 -8.08 2.67 1.20
C LEU A 16 -7.96 2.95 2.72
N PRO A 17 -8.82 2.42 3.59
CA PRO A 17 -8.64 2.62 5.04
C PRO A 17 -7.32 2.08 5.56
N ILE A 18 -6.86 0.94 5.02
CA ILE A 18 -5.58 0.32 5.40
C ILE A 18 -4.41 1.17 4.90
N ILE A 19 -4.50 1.74 3.69
CA ILE A 19 -3.51 2.68 3.15
C ILE A 19 -3.37 3.90 4.07
N HIS A 20 -4.49 4.50 4.49
CA HIS A 20 -4.47 5.65 5.41
C HIS A 20 -3.88 5.29 6.78
N GLU A 21 -4.18 4.10 7.31
CA GLU A 21 -3.54 3.60 8.54
C GLU A 21 -2.03 3.41 8.36
N VAL A 22 -1.60 2.87 7.22
CA VAL A 22 -0.17 2.73 6.88
C VAL A 22 0.49 4.09 6.81
N PHE A 23 -0.14 5.11 6.22
CA PHE A 23 0.41 6.47 6.18
C PHE A 23 0.55 7.07 7.57
N ALA A 24 -0.50 6.98 8.40
CA ALA A 24 -0.48 7.47 9.77
C ALA A 24 0.59 6.79 10.65
N LYS A 25 0.91 5.51 10.37
CA LYS A 25 1.98 4.78 11.08
C LYS A 25 3.38 5.01 10.51
N ASN A 26 3.49 5.60 9.31
CA ASN A 26 4.74 5.76 8.59
C ASN A 26 4.89 7.20 8.05
N GLU A 27 4.54 8.20 8.85
CA GLU A 27 4.52 9.62 8.46
C GLU A 27 5.85 10.08 7.86
N GLN A 28 6.98 9.61 8.41
CA GLN A 28 8.30 9.91 7.89
C GLN A 28 8.50 9.41 6.45
N SER A 29 7.99 8.22 6.11
CA SER A 29 8.08 7.68 4.75
C SER A 29 7.18 8.45 3.77
N VAL A 30 6.03 8.93 4.25
CA VAL A 30 5.16 9.81 3.45
C VAL A 30 5.86 11.14 3.18
N ALA A 31 6.46 11.76 4.20
CA ALA A 31 7.22 12.99 4.07
C ALA A 31 8.44 12.82 3.15
N ASP A 32 9.17 11.70 3.27
CA ASP A 32 10.31 11.38 2.41
C ASP A 32 9.89 11.23 0.94
N TYR A 33 8.77 10.56 0.66
CA TYR A 33 8.22 10.47 -0.68
C TYR A 33 7.89 11.86 -1.26
N ARG A 34 7.19 12.69 -0.48
CA ARG A 34 6.84 14.07 -0.85
C ARG A 34 8.09 14.95 -1.02
N GLY A 35 9.18 14.63 -0.33
CA GLY A 35 10.50 15.24 -0.51
C GLY A 35 11.28 14.73 -1.73
N GLY A 36 10.68 13.92 -2.60
CA GLY A 36 11.28 13.39 -3.83
C GLY A 36 12.01 12.06 -3.67
N LYS A 37 11.95 11.41 -2.51
CA LYS A 37 12.57 10.08 -2.31
C LYS A 37 11.60 8.98 -2.73
N GLU A 38 11.58 8.66 -4.02
CA GLU A 38 10.70 7.62 -4.59
C GLU A 38 10.79 6.25 -3.90
N ASN A 39 11.95 5.91 -3.34
CA ASN A 39 12.14 4.65 -2.60
C ASN A 39 11.28 4.56 -1.33
N ALA A 40 10.86 5.69 -0.75
CA ALA A 40 9.96 5.69 0.40
C ALA A 40 8.58 5.12 0.06
N ALA A 41 8.08 5.32 -1.17
CA ALA A 41 6.84 4.69 -1.62
C ALA A 41 6.96 3.16 -1.68
N LYS A 42 8.11 2.61 -2.08
CA LYS A 42 8.33 1.15 -2.08
C LYS A 42 8.27 0.57 -0.67
N ALA A 43 8.79 1.30 0.33
CA ALA A 43 8.68 0.89 1.73
C ALA A 43 7.23 0.88 2.20
N LEU A 44 6.44 1.92 1.84
CA LEU A 44 5.02 2.00 2.15
C LEU A 44 4.21 0.87 1.50
N VAL A 45 4.51 0.50 0.25
CA VAL A 45 3.92 -0.69 -0.39
C VAL A 45 4.22 -1.96 0.41
N GLY A 46 5.46 -2.12 0.89
CA GLY A 46 5.83 -3.24 1.77
C GLY A 46 5.03 -3.26 3.07
N GLN A 47 4.82 -2.11 3.70
CA GLN A 47 3.99 -1.98 4.91
C GLN A 47 2.51 -2.31 4.64
N LEU A 48 1.96 -1.90 3.49
CA LEU A 48 0.61 -2.24 3.06
C LEU A 48 0.44 -3.75 2.83
N MET A 49 1.42 -4.40 2.19
CA MET A 49 1.43 -5.86 2.04
C MET A 49 1.47 -6.56 3.39
N LYS A 50 2.25 -6.06 4.34
CA LYS A 50 2.30 -6.60 5.70
C LYS A 50 0.97 -6.41 6.45
N ALA A 51 0.35 -5.23 6.37
CA ALA A 51 -0.93 -4.93 7.02
C ALA A 51 -2.06 -5.84 6.51
N THR A 52 -2.02 -6.18 5.23
CA THR A 52 -2.97 -7.09 4.58
C THR A 52 -2.56 -8.56 4.65
N LYS A 53 -1.50 -8.90 5.40
CA LYS A 53 -0.94 -10.26 5.52
C LYS A 53 -0.64 -10.93 4.18
N GLY A 54 -0.22 -10.14 3.19
CA GLY A 54 0.05 -10.59 1.82
C GLY A 54 -1.20 -10.94 1.01
N GLN A 55 -2.40 -10.58 1.50
CA GLN A 55 -3.65 -10.85 0.81
C GLN A 55 -4.01 -9.76 -0.20
N ALA A 56 -3.47 -8.54 -0.09
CA ALA A 56 -3.76 -7.51 -1.10
C ALA A 56 -3.13 -7.85 -2.46
N ASN A 57 -3.86 -7.53 -3.53
CA ASN A 57 -3.33 -7.62 -4.88
C ASN A 57 -2.19 -6.59 -5.05
N PRO A 58 -0.95 -7.00 -5.39
CA PRO A 58 0.19 -6.08 -5.46
C PRO A 58 0.00 -4.93 -6.46
N THR A 59 -0.58 -5.22 -7.62
CA THR A 59 -0.80 -4.22 -8.69
C THR A 59 -1.82 -3.17 -8.26
N VAL A 60 -2.96 -3.60 -7.70
CA VAL A 60 -4.01 -2.69 -7.23
C VAL A 60 -3.56 -1.91 -6.01
N ALA A 61 -2.94 -2.57 -5.04
CA ALA A 61 -2.44 -1.95 -3.82
C ALA A 61 -1.39 -0.87 -4.12
N GLN A 62 -0.44 -1.18 -5.01
CA GLN A 62 0.55 -0.21 -5.47
C GLN A 62 -0.11 1.00 -6.14
N LYS A 63 -1.03 0.75 -7.09
CA LYS A 63 -1.75 1.83 -7.79
C LYS A 63 -2.50 2.75 -6.83
N LEU A 64 -3.31 2.18 -5.92
CA LEU A 64 -4.08 2.98 -4.97
C LEU A 64 -3.17 3.74 -4.00
N LEU A 65 -2.08 3.11 -3.53
CA LEU A 65 -1.14 3.76 -2.63
C LEU A 65 -0.48 4.98 -3.28
N TYR A 66 -0.02 4.87 -4.53
CA TYR A 66 0.53 6.01 -5.26
C TYR A 66 -0.54 7.09 -5.49
N GLN A 67 -1.76 6.71 -5.89
CA GLN A 67 -2.85 7.66 -6.04
C GLN A 67 -3.16 8.44 -4.75
N GLU A 68 -3.08 7.80 -3.59
CA GLU A 68 -3.28 8.48 -2.30
C GLU A 68 -2.07 9.31 -1.88
N LEU A 69 -0.85 8.91 -2.23
CA LEU A 69 0.36 9.70 -2.00
C LEU A 69 0.40 10.98 -2.84
N ASP A 70 -0.07 10.90 -4.08
CA ASP A 70 -0.06 11.99 -5.07
C ASP A 70 -1.30 12.92 -4.94
N LYS A 71 -2.22 12.63 -4.01
CA LYS A 71 -3.47 13.36 -3.84
C LYS A 71 -3.36 14.70 -3.11
N ASP A 72 -2.14 15.14 -2.78
CA ASP A 72 -1.85 16.43 -2.13
C ASP A 72 -0.79 17.22 -2.91
#